data_AF-A0A952DP16-F1
#
_entry.id   AF-A0A952DP16-F1
#
_cell.length_a   1.000
_cell.length_b   1.000
_cell.length_c   1.000
_cell.angle_alpha   90.00
_cell.angle_beta   90.00
_cell.angle_gamma   90.00
#
_symmetry.space_group_name_H-M   'P 1'
#
loop_
_entity.id
_entity.type
_entity.pdbx_description
1 polymer ?
#
loop_
_entity_poly.entity_id
_entity_poly.type
_entity_poly.pdbx_seq_one_letter_code
_entity_poly.pdbx_strand_id
1 'polypeptide(L)'
;HAGLGYGVGWTFLVWGALNGFYQWAGLATRSLWRRAGEALPGVAASRALHVARVLVTFHLIAIAWVFFRAASVGDALTILQRIGARIGEFPGLVARYPFTAEHGFGFAMIGLLVVVEVFDERRSLFERIAAAPVWLRWGVYYLVIFALLLFGRWQATEFIYMQF
;
A
#
# COMPACT_ATOMS: atom_id res chain seq x y z
N HIS A 1 15.68 5.12 27.67
CA HIS A 1 16.34 6.43 27.53
C HIS A 1 15.38 7.38 26.84
N ALA A 2 14.86 8.36 27.58
CA ALA A 2 13.96 9.38 27.06
C ALA A 2 14.75 10.36 26.17
N GLY A 3 14.26 10.61 24.96
CA GLY A 3 14.94 11.47 24.00
C GLY A 3 14.02 11.95 22.89
N LEU A 4 13.12 12.89 23.23
CA LEU A 4 12.39 13.75 22.28
C LEU A 4 13.32 14.72 21.52
N GLY A 5 14.46 14.22 21.05
CA GLY A 5 15.48 14.98 20.32
C GLY A 5 16.46 14.11 19.51
N TYR A 6 16.47 12.78 19.70
CA TYR A 6 17.32 11.87 18.93
C TYR A 6 16.64 10.54 18.51
N GLY A 7 15.40 10.26 18.95
CA GLY A 7 14.69 8.99 18.69
C GLY A 7 13.32 9.13 18.01
N VAL A 8 12.94 10.32 17.54
CA VAL A 8 11.93 10.42 16.47
C VAL A 8 12.72 10.50 15.19
N GLY A 9 12.84 9.40 14.45
CA GLY A 9 13.60 9.39 13.20
C GLY A 9 13.13 10.53 12.30
N TRP A 10 14.04 11.39 11.84
CA TRP A 10 13.74 12.47 10.88
C TRP A 10 12.95 11.95 9.67
N THR A 11 13.16 10.69 9.33
CA THR A 11 12.39 9.86 8.39
C THR A 11 10.88 9.83 8.67
N PHE A 12 10.48 9.66 9.93
CA PHE A 12 9.07 9.67 10.34
C PHE A 12 8.44 11.06 10.21
N LEU A 13 9.18 12.12 10.53
CA LEU A 13 8.70 13.49 10.35
C LEU A 13 8.49 13.82 8.87
N VAL A 14 9.43 13.45 8.00
CA VAL A 14 9.29 13.61 6.55
C VAL A 14 8.12 12.79 6.00
N TRP A 15 7.97 11.54 6.46
CA TRP A 15 6.82 10.70 6.11
C TRP A 15 5.49 11.34 6.50
N GLY A 16 5.37 11.86 7.72
CA GLY A 16 4.18 12.54 8.21
C GLY A 16 3.88 13.82 7.41
N ALA A 17 4.92 14.62 7.13
CA ALA A 17 4.81 15.83 6.32
C ALA A 17 4.34 15.53 4.89
N LEU A 18 4.87 14.48 4.24
CA LEU A 18 4.47 14.07 2.89
C LEU A 18 2.99 13.68 2.84
N ASN A 19 2.55 12.82 3.77
CA ASN A 19 1.15 12.39 3.81
C ASN A 19 0.21 13.56 4.13
N GLY A 20 0.58 14.43 5.07
CA GLY A 20 -0.17 15.65 5.38
C GLY A 20 -0.28 16.57 4.16
N PHE A 21 0.83 16.76 3.43
CA PHE A 21 0.85 17.53 2.20
C PHE A 21 -0.03 16.91 1.11
N TYR A 22 -0.01 15.58 0.92
CA TYR A 22 -0.86 14.89 -0.06
C TYR A 22 -2.34 15.09 0.24
N GLN A 23 -2.75 14.99 1.51
CA GLN A 23 -4.13 15.23 1.93
C GLN A 23 -4.53 16.68 1.70
N TRP A 24 -3.69 17.63 2.10
CA TRP A 24 -3.93 19.05 1.87
C TRP A 24 -4.03 19.39 0.38
N ALA A 25 -3.11 18.89 -0.44
CA ALA A 25 -3.10 19.10 -1.88
C ALA A 25 -4.35 18.48 -2.55
N GLY A 26 -4.77 17.29 -2.11
CA GLY A 26 -6.00 16.66 -2.57
C GLY A 26 -7.24 17.50 -2.28
N LEU A 27 -7.33 18.09 -1.08
CA LEU A 27 -8.41 19.01 -0.71
C LEU A 27 -8.35 20.32 -1.50
N ALA A 28 -7.18 20.94 -1.61
CA ALA A 28 -6.98 22.20 -2.31
C ALA A 28 -7.32 22.10 -3.80
N THR A 29 -6.98 20.97 -4.45
CA THR A 29 -7.23 20.75 -5.88
C THR A 29 -8.63 20.20 -6.19
N ARG A 30 -9.41 19.79 -5.18
CA ARG A 30 -10.73 19.15 -5.37
C ARG A 30 -11.70 19.99 -6.20
N SER A 31 -11.74 21.30 -5.96
CA SER A 31 -12.64 22.22 -6.69
C SER A 31 -12.25 22.34 -8.16
N LEU A 32 -10.94 22.38 -8.44
CA LEU A 32 -10.39 22.42 -9.79
C LEU A 32 -10.70 21.13 -10.56
N TRP A 33 -10.44 19.97 -9.94
CA TRP A 33 -10.73 18.66 -10.54
C TRP A 33 -12.22 18.47 -10.82
N ARG A 34 -13.09 18.97 -9.95
CA ARG A 34 -14.55 18.94 -10.17
C ARG A 34 -14.95 19.77 -11.40
N ARG A 35 -14.47 21.02 -11.48
CA ARG A 35 -14.72 21.89 -12.64
C ARG A 35 -14.18 21.32 -13.95
N ALA A 36 -12.97 20.75 -13.92
CA ALA A 36 -12.38 20.08 -15.08
C ALA A 36 -13.19 18.84 -15.49
N GLY A 37 -13.74 18.10 -14.52
CA GLY A 37 -14.59 16.94 -14.78
C GLY A 37 -15.94 17.31 -15.39
N GLU A 38 -16.54 18.42 -14.94
CA GLU A 38 -17.79 18.98 -15.50
C GLU A 38 -17.57 19.52 -16.92
N ALA A 39 -16.41 20.15 -17.19
CA ALA A 39 -16.07 20.69 -18.50
C ALA A 39 -15.74 19.60 -19.55
N LEU A 40 -15.17 18.47 -19.11
CA LEU A 40 -14.74 17.36 -19.98
C LEU A 40 -15.27 16.01 -19.45
N PRO A 41 -16.59 15.76 -19.49
CA PRO A 41 -17.20 14.58 -18.88
C PRO A 41 -16.72 13.26 -19.48
N GLY A 42 -16.45 13.23 -20.80
CA GLY A 42 -15.91 12.03 -21.46
C GLY A 42 -14.51 11.64 -21.00
N VAL A 43 -13.66 12.63 -20.65
CA VAL A 43 -12.34 12.39 -20.08
C VAL A 43 -12.46 12.02 -18.60
N ALA A 44 -13.35 12.68 -17.87
CA ALA A 44 -13.61 12.42 -16.46
C ALA A 44 -14.10 10.98 -16.19
N ALA A 45 -14.93 10.44 -17.09
CA ALA A 45 -15.44 9.07 -17.04
C ALA A 45 -14.48 8.04 -17.66
N SER A 46 -13.33 8.46 -18.20
CA SER A 46 -12.39 7.56 -18.85
C SER A 46 -11.77 6.60 -17.85
N ARG A 47 -11.82 5.30 -18.17
CA ARG A 47 -11.10 4.26 -17.40
C ARG A 47 -9.60 4.52 -17.36
N ALA A 48 -9.03 5.09 -18.42
CA ALA A 48 -7.60 5.42 -18.45
C ALA A 48 -7.24 6.50 -17.41
N LEU A 49 -8.09 7.53 -17.26
CA LEU A 49 -7.90 8.55 -16.23
C LEU A 49 -8.05 7.95 -14.82
N HIS A 50 -9.00 7.04 -14.63
CA HIS A 50 -9.15 6.34 -13.35
C HIS A 50 -7.89 5.54 -13.00
N VAL A 51 -7.38 4.73 -13.92
CA VAL A 51 -6.13 3.97 -13.73
C VAL A 51 -4.96 4.91 -13.46
N ALA A 52 -4.84 6.02 -14.19
CA ALA A 52 -3.79 7.01 -13.96
C ALA A 52 -3.87 7.62 -12.55
N ARG A 53 -5.07 7.96 -12.05
CA ARG A 53 -5.27 8.47 -10.68
C ARG A 53 -4.82 7.46 -9.63
N VAL A 54 -5.23 6.20 -9.77
CA VAL A 54 -4.82 5.11 -8.87
C VAL A 54 -3.30 4.96 -8.88
N LEU A 55 -2.67 4.94 -10.05
CA LEU A 55 -1.22 4.84 -10.17
C LEU A 55 -0.51 6.03 -9.52
N VAL A 56 -0.96 7.27 -9.73
CA VAL A 56 -0.35 8.44 -9.10
C VAL A 56 -0.44 8.35 -7.58
N THR A 57 -1.63 8.06 -7.03
CA THR A 57 -1.80 7.92 -5.58
C THR A 57 -0.93 6.79 -5.02
N PHE A 58 -0.88 5.64 -5.69
CA PHE A 58 -0.04 4.52 -5.30
C PHE A 58 1.45 4.93 -5.22
N HIS A 59 1.97 5.60 -6.24
CA HIS A 59 3.38 6.00 -6.27
C HIS A 59 3.69 7.09 -5.23
N LEU A 60 2.80 8.05 -5.00
CA LEU A 60 2.97 9.05 -3.95
C LEU A 60 3.09 8.38 -2.57
N ILE A 61 2.17 7.46 -2.27
CA ILE A 61 2.20 6.71 -1.01
C ILE A 61 3.43 5.80 -0.93
N ALA A 62 3.82 5.13 -2.02
CA ALA A 62 5.03 4.30 -2.06
C ALA A 62 6.29 5.12 -1.78
N ILE A 63 6.41 6.33 -2.33
CA ILE A 63 7.51 7.25 -2.03
C ILE A 63 7.52 7.62 -0.55
N ALA A 64 6.37 7.95 0.04
CA ALA A 64 6.29 8.21 1.47
C ALA A 64 6.78 7.00 2.29
N TRP A 65 6.35 5.78 1.93
CA TRP A 65 6.78 4.55 2.61
C TRP A 65 8.30 4.30 2.55
N VAL A 66 9.00 4.77 1.51
CA VAL A 66 10.48 4.71 1.48
C VAL A 66 11.08 5.47 2.66
N PHE A 67 10.58 6.68 2.95
CA PHE A 67 11.03 7.44 4.12
C PHE A 67 10.65 6.74 5.42
N PHE A 68 9.47 6.14 5.52
CA PHE A 68 9.07 5.41 6.73
C PHE A 68 9.98 4.21 7.04
N ARG A 69 10.47 3.51 6.02
CA ARG A 69 11.26 2.28 6.19
C ARG A 69 12.78 2.50 6.24
N ALA A 70 13.29 3.59 5.67
CA ALA A 70 14.72 3.85 5.63
C ALA A 70 15.28 4.14 7.03
N ALA A 71 16.53 3.75 7.27
CA ALA A 71 17.24 4.04 8.52
C ALA A 71 17.57 5.54 8.69
N SER A 72 17.73 6.26 7.57
CA SER A 72 17.97 7.70 7.55
C SER A 72 17.36 8.37 6.33
N VAL A 73 17.25 9.70 6.35
CA VAL A 73 16.81 10.49 5.19
C VAL A 73 17.78 10.33 4.02
N GLY A 74 19.09 10.23 4.30
CA GLY A 74 20.11 9.98 3.28
C GLY A 74 19.92 8.63 2.59
N ASP A 75 19.58 7.58 3.35
CA ASP A 75 19.28 6.26 2.80
C ASP A 75 18.01 6.28 1.94
N ALA A 76 16.95 6.96 2.39
CA ALA A 76 15.72 7.13 1.61
C ALA A 76 16.00 7.81 0.26
N LEU A 77 16.78 8.89 0.25
CA LEU A 77 17.17 9.58 -0.98
C LEU A 77 18.03 8.70 -1.89
N THR A 78 18.96 7.94 -1.32
CA THR A 78 19.79 6.99 -2.07
C THR A 78 18.94 5.91 -2.74
N ILE A 79 17.93 5.37 -2.04
CA ILE A 79 16.97 4.41 -2.60
C ILE A 79 16.23 5.03 -3.78
N LEU A 80 15.65 6.23 -3.61
CA LEU A 80 14.90 6.91 -4.68
C LEU A 80 15.78 7.23 -5.90
N GLN A 81 17.02 7.69 -5.68
CA GLN A 81 17.98 7.95 -6.75
C GLN A 81 18.32 6.67 -7.52
N ARG A 82 18.56 5.55 -6.82
CA ARG A 82 18.85 4.26 -7.47
C ARG A 82 17.65 3.74 -8.26
N ILE A 83 16.43 3.89 -7.75
CA ILE A 83 15.21 3.55 -8.49
C ILE A 83 15.14 4.37 -9.78
N GLY A 84 15.26 5.70 -9.69
CA GLY A 84 15.20 6.58 -10.87
C GLY A 84 16.29 6.31 -11.90
N ALA A 85 17.53 6.10 -11.45
CA ALA A 85 18.66 5.84 -12.33
C ALA A 85 18.55 4.49 -13.07
N ARG A 86 17.93 3.48 -12.46
CA ARG A 86 17.86 2.12 -12.99
C ARG A 86 16.49 1.70 -13.49
N ILE A 87 15.52 2.62 -13.54
CA ILE A 87 14.15 2.29 -13.98
C ILE A 87 14.13 1.77 -15.43
N GLY A 88 15.03 2.25 -16.29
CA GLY A 88 15.16 1.78 -17.67
C GLY A 88 15.74 0.36 -17.80
N GLU A 89 16.49 -0.10 -16.80
CA GLU A 89 17.06 -1.46 -16.75
C GLU A 89 16.08 -2.48 -16.14
N PHE A 90 14.94 -2.02 -15.63
CA PHE A 90 13.97 -2.84 -14.92
C PHE A 90 13.54 -4.11 -15.68
N PRO A 91 13.24 -4.08 -16.99
CA PRO A 91 12.87 -5.30 -17.72
C PRO A 91 13.96 -6.37 -17.70
N GLY A 92 15.23 -5.96 -17.81
CA GLY A 92 16.38 -6.87 -17.76
C GLY A 92 16.67 -7.40 -16.35
N LEU A 93 16.40 -6.60 -15.32
CA LEU A 93 16.50 -7.00 -13.92
C LEU A 93 15.46 -8.06 -13.55
N VAL A 94 14.20 -7.86 -13.96
CA VAL A 94 13.11 -8.81 -13.71
C VAL A 94 13.41 -10.17 -14.35
N ALA A 95 13.88 -10.17 -15.60
CA ALA A 95 14.21 -11.41 -16.30
C ALA A 95 15.36 -12.21 -15.65
N ARG A 96 16.23 -11.54 -14.88
CA ARG A 96 17.39 -12.14 -14.21
C ARG A 96 17.17 -12.36 -12.71
N TYR A 97 16.04 -11.91 -12.17
CA TYR A 97 15.76 -12.03 -10.76
C TYR A 97 15.43 -13.49 -10.40
N PRO A 98 16.09 -14.09 -9.39
CA PRO A 98 15.84 -15.48 -9.03
C PRO A 98 14.53 -15.60 -8.24
N PHE A 99 13.41 -15.65 -8.96
CA PHE A 99 12.11 -15.87 -8.35
C PHE A 99 12.08 -17.23 -7.64
N THR A 100 11.84 -17.20 -6.34
CA THR A 100 11.69 -18.40 -5.49
C THR A 100 10.22 -18.74 -5.28
N ALA A 101 9.95 -19.93 -4.74
CA ALA A 101 8.59 -20.34 -4.36
C ALA A 101 7.92 -19.37 -3.37
N GLU A 102 8.70 -18.72 -2.50
CA GLU A 102 8.20 -17.71 -1.56
C GLU A 102 7.64 -16.47 -2.28
N HIS A 103 8.29 -16.03 -3.36
CA HIS A 103 7.79 -14.93 -4.19
C HIS A 103 6.50 -15.33 -4.89
N GLY A 104 6.43 -16.57 -5.41
CA GLY A 104 5.20 -17.12 -5.99
C GLY A 104 4.03 -17.13 -5.00
N PHE A 105 4.27 -17.56 -3.77
CA PHE A 105 3.27 -17.48 -2.69
C PHE A 105 2.85 -16.04 -2.38
N GLY A 106 3.81 -15.11 -2.32
CA GLY A 106 3.54 -13.69 -2.14
C GLY A 106 2.64 -13.11 -3.23
N PHE A 107 2.94 -13.40 -4.51
CA PHE A 107 2.09 -12.97 -5.62
C PHE A 107 0.71 -13.62 -5.60
N ALA A 108 0.60 -14.88 -5.21
CA ALA A 108 -0.69 -15.55 -5.05
C ALA A 108 -1.55 -14.89 -3.95
N MET A 109 -0.93 -14.50 -2.82
CA MET A 109 -1.60 -13.76 -1.76
C MET A 109 -2.03 -12.36 -2.18
N ILE A 110 -1.18 -11.62 -2.89
CA ILE A 110 -1.55 -10.31 -3.46
C ILE A 110 -2.71 -10.47 -4.45
N GLY A 111 -2.65 -11.48 -5.33
CA GLY A 111 -3.72 -11.78 -6.28
C GLY A 111 -5.03 -12.12 -5.58
N LEU A 112 -4.98 -12.95 -4.52
CA LEU A 112 -6.15 -13.26 -3.69
C LEU A 112 -6.74 -11.98 -3.06
N LEU A 113 -5.88 -11.10 -2.54
CA LEU A 113 -6.30 -9.85 -1.90
C LEU A 113 -6.99 -8.92 -2.90
N VAL A 114 -6.42 -8.77 -4.11
CA VAL A 114 -7.04 -8.00 -5.21
C VAL A 114 -8.38 -8.61 -5.63
N VAL A 115 -8.47 -9.94 -5.73
CA VAL A 115 -9.73 -10.62 -6.06
C VAL A 115 -10.78 -10.34 -4.98
N VAL A 116 -10.41 -10.49 -3.71
CA VAL A 116 -11.29 -10.19 -2.56
C VAL A 116 -11.76 -8.75 -2.62
N GLU A 117 -10.86 -7.79 -2.84
CA GLU A 117 -11.17 -6.36 -2.94
C GLU A 117 -12.16 -6.07 -4.07
N VAL A 118 -11.95 -6.63 -5.27
CA VAL A 118 -12.86 -6.47 -6.41
C VAL A 118 -14.25 -7.08 -6.15
N PHE A 119 -14.32 -8.19 -5.41
CA PHE A 119 -15.59 -8.80 -5.03
C PHE A 119 -16.30 -8.01 -3.90
N ASP A 120 -15.54 -7.45 -2.96
CA ASP A 120 -16.03 -6.64 -1.85
C ASP A 120 -16.62 -5.31 -2.33
N GLU A 121 -15.98 -4.66 -3.30
CA GLU A 121 -16.44 -3.39 -3.88
C GLU A 121 -17.84 -3.51 -4.52
N ARG A 122 -18.22 -4.72 -4.99
CA ARG A 122 -19.53 -4.96 -5.60
C ARG A 122 -20.62 -5.28 -4.58
N ARG A 123 -20.27 -5.92 -3.47
CA ARG A 123 -21.13 -6.22 -2.32
C ARG A 123 -20.26 -6.52 -1.12
N SER A 124 -20.44 -5.76 -0.03
CA SER A 124 -19.76 -5.96 1.24
C SER A 124 -19.75 -7.45 1.63
N LEU A 125 -18.56 -8.07 1.56
CA LEU A 125 -18.32 -9.43 1.99
C LEU A 125 -18.70 -9.59 3.46
N PHE A 126 -18.48 -8.53 4.25
CA PHE A 126 -18.87 -8.48 5.65
C PHE A 126 -20.39 -8.60 5.83
N GLU A 127 -21.19 -7.90 5.03
CA GLU A 127 -22.65 -8.01 5.04
C GLU A 127 -23.12 -9.40 4.62
N ARG A 128 -22.46 -10.03 3.63
CA ARG A 128 -22.77 -11.40 3.19
C ARG A 128 -22.46 -12.45 4.27
N ILE A 129 -21.33 -12.30 4.96
CA ILE A 129 -20.95 -13.19 6.07
C ILE A 129 -21.87 -12.96 7.28
N ALA A 130 -22.28 -11.72 7.53
CA ALA A 130 -23.22 -11.39 8.60
C ALA A 130 -24.63 -11.94 8.33
N ALA A 131 -25.07 -11.94 7.06
CA ALA A 131 -26.36 -12.48 6.63
C ALA A 131 -26.34 -14.01 6.39
N ALA A 132 -25.17 -14.65 6.40
CA ALA A 132 -25.03 -16.08 6.23
C ALA A 132 -25.59 -16.85 7.44
N PRO A 133 -26.03 -18.12 7.26
CA PRO A 133 -26.46 -18.94 8.36
C PRO A 133 -25.33 -19.12 9.39
N VAL A 134 -25.70 -19.22 10.67
CA VAL A 134 -24.77 -19.16 11.82
C VAL A 134 -23.58 -20.11 11.67
N TRP A 135 -23.79 -21.33 11.19
CA TRP A 135 -22.73 -22.33 10.99
C TRP A 135 -21.69 -21.89 9.94
N LEU A 136 -22.11 -21.28 8.83
CA LEU A 136 -21.22 -20.80 7.79
C LEU A 136 -20.42 -19.58 8.26
N ARG A 137 -21.06 -18.68 9.02
CA ARG A 137 -20.40 -17.51 9.63
C ARG A 137 -19.29 -17.92 10.60
N TRP A 138 -19.58 -18.84 11.52
CA TRP A 138 -18.56 -19.37 12.43
C TRP A 138 -17.49 -20.17 11.70
N GLY A 139 -17.87 -20.94 10.67
CA GLY A 139 -16.92 -21.66 9.82
C GLY A 139 -15.89 -20.71 9.18
N VAL A 140 -16.32 -19.56 8.66
CA VAL A 140 -15.42 -18.55 8.09
C VAL A 140 -14.51 -17.94 9.18
N TYR A 141 -15.04 -17.61 10.36
CA TYR A 141 -14.21 -17.09 11.45
C TYR A 141 -13.16 -18.09 11.92
N TYR A 142 -13.53 -19.35 12.11
CA TYR A 142 -12.57 -20.40 12.46
C TYR A 142 -11.55 -20.63 11.35
N LEU A 143 -11.96 -20.60 10.09
CA LEU A 143 -11.04 -20.71 8.95
C LEU A 143 -10.02 -19.57 8.94
N VAL A 144 -10.45 -18.32 9.16
CA VAL A 144 -9.55 -17.16 9.23
C VAL A 144 -8.60 -17.28 10.41
N ILE A 145 -9.10 -17.63 11.60
CA ILE A 145 -8.26 -17.86 12.78
C ILE A 145 -7.24 -18.97 12.50
N PHE A 146 -7.66 -20.08 11.91
CA PHE A 146 -6.78 -21.20 11.61
C PHE A 146 -5.74 -20.84 10.55
N ALA A 147 -6.11 -20.07 9.53
CA ALA A 147 -5.18 -19.53 8.55
C ALA A 147 -4.16 -18.59 9.22
N LEU A 148 -4.60 -17.71 10.12
CA LEU A 148 -3.68 -16.88 10.92
C LEU A 148 -2.76 -17.73 11.79
N LEU A 149 -3.26 -18.83 12.37
CA LEU A 149 -2.47 -19.77 13.17
C LEU A 149 -1.39 -20.50 12.35
N LEU A 150 -1.77 -21.02 11.18
CA LEU A 150 -0.88 -21.81 10.33
C LEU A 150 0.10 -20.97 9.53
N PHE A 151 -0.35 -19.83 8.99
CA PHE A 151 0.44 -18.97 8.12
C PHE A 151 1.01 -17.73 8.83
N GLY A 152 0.62 -17.50 10.08
CA GLY A 152 1.20 -16.46 10.94
C GLY A 152 2.68 -16.72 11.15
N ARG A 153 3.50 -15.70 10.96
CA ARG A 153 4.91 -15.78 11.37
C ARG A 153 4.99 -15.52 12.87
N TRP A 154 5.21 -16.58 13.64
CA TRP A 154 5.35 -16.57 15.11
C TRP A 154 6.72 -16.10 15.59
N GLN A 155 7.65 -15.80 14.67
CA GLN A 155 8.92 -15.21 15.04
C GLN A 155 8.67 -13.80 15.56
N ALA A 156 9.14 -13.52 16.78
CA ALA A 156 9.21 -12.19 17.35
C ALA A 156 10.20 -11.35 16.53
N THR A 157 9.77 -10.92 15.34
CA THR A 157 10.35 -9.75 14.69
C THR A 157 10.02 -8.61 15.63
N GLU A 158 11.03 -8.01 16.27
CA GLU A 158 10.82 -6.86 17.16
C GLU A 158 9.83 -5.89 16.51
N PHE A 159 8.87 -5.42 17.31
CA PHE A 159 7.86 -4.48 16.81
C PHE A 159 8.57 -3.35 16.07
N ILE A 160 8.10 -3.01 14.86
CA ILE A 160 8.69 -1.97 13.99
C ILE A 160 8.88 -0.64 14.76
N TYR A 161 8.10 -0.42 15.82
CA TYR A 161 8.19 0.73 16.71
C TYR A 161 9.24 0.67 17.82
N MET A 162 9.96 -0.44 17.97
CA MET A 162 11.03 -0.59 18.97
C MET A 162 12.43 -0.44 18.35
N GLN A 163 12.52 -0.15 17.05
CA GLN A 163 13.78 0.10 16.34
C GLN A 163 14.11 1.60 16.21
N PHE A 164 13.59 2.44 17.10
CA PHE A 164 13.91 3.87 17.16
C PHE A 164 15.00 4.17 18.19
#